data_AF-A0A7K4GNJ8-F1
#
_entry.id   AF-A0A7K4GNJ8-F1
#
_cell.length_a   1.000
_cell.length_b   1.000
_cell.length_c   1.000
_cell.angle_alpha   90.00
_cell.angle_beta   90.00
_cell.angle_gamma   90.00
#
_symmetry.space_group_name_H-M   'P 1'
#
loop_
_entity.id
_entity.type
_entity.pdbx_description
1 polymer ?
#
loop_
_entity_poly.entity_id
_entity_poly.type
_entity_poly.pdbx_seq_one_letter_code
_entity_poly.pdbx_strand_id
1 'polypeptide(L)'
;MSEKRYNGFSEDDLRMIAHKKVNFRMSVKIHFGVYIISCILLVVLNGLTVGFPWFFFPIFGWLVGLAEHLTAYLVYARGVYPMAKRGVIFHVVSYIFGILLLFVINRYAFTVLWFLIPAFFWGVGLIIHIIVYLVYHRVTTHDEDELKSKKERAVDRELAKMKKKFL
;
A
#
# COMPACT_ATOMS: atom_id res chain seq x y z
N MET A 1 35.40 -15.38 13.34
CA MET A 1 35.45 -14.41 12.22
C MET A 1 34.67 -13.17 12.62
N SER A 2 35.26 -11.98 12.55
CA SER A 2 34.59 -10.71 12.87
C SER A 2 33.50 -10.42 11.82
N GLU A 3 32.26 -10.27 12.26
CA GLU A 3 31.13 -9.87 11.41
C GLU A 3 31.37 -8.46 10.86
N LYS A 4 31.38 -8.27 9.53
CA LYS A 4 31.53 -6.94 8.94
C LYS A 4 30.27 -6.12 9.22
N ARG A 5 30.45 -4.98 9.90
CA ARG A 5 29.36 -4.02 10.18
C ARG A 5 29.49 -2.80 9.29
N TYR A 6 28.39 -2.36 8.71
CA TYR A 6 28.30 -1.18 7.86
C TYR A 6 27.29 -0.21 8.47
N ASN A 7 27.76 0.92 9.01
CA ASN A 7 26.91 1.93 9.66
C ASN A 7 25.92 1.34 10.69
N GLY A 8 26.38 0.37 11.50
CA GLY A 8 25.56 -0.27 12.53
C GLY A 8 24.72 -1.47 12.07
N PHE A 9 24.63 -1.74 10.76
CA PHE A 9 23.95 -2.93 10.21
C PHE A 9 24.92 -4.07 9.95
N SER A 10 24.48 -5.31 10.21
CA SER A 10 25.19 -6.50 9.73
C SER A 10 24.99 -6.69 8.22
N GLU A 11 25.83 -7.50 7.59
CA GLU A 11 25.63 -7.89 6.18
C GLU A 11 24.27 -8.60 5.99
N ASP A 12 23.83 -9.39 6.97
CA ASP A 12 22.54 -10.07 6.95
C ASP A 12 21.36 -9.10 7.00
N ASP A 13 21.47 -8.02 7.79
CA ASP A 13 20.46 -6.95 7.81
C ASP A 13 20.34 -6.27 6.45
N LEU A 14 21.48 -5.95 5.81
CA LEU A 14 21.51 -5.33 4.49
C LEU A 14 20.93 -6.26 3.42
N ARG A 15 21.28 -7.55 3.46
CA ARG A 15 20.70 -8.57 2.56
C ARG A 15 19.20 -8.70 2.75
N MET A 16 18.71 -8.68 4.00
CA MET A 16 17.27 -8.71 4.28
C MET A 16 16.55 -7.48 3.72
N ILE A 17 17.10 -6.28 3.88
CA ILE A 17 16.54 -5.04 3.33
C ILE A 17 16.51 -5.10 1.79
N ALA A 18 17.62 -5.52 1.18
CA ALA A 18 17.73 -5.66 -0.27
C ALA A 18 16.71 -6.66 -0.82
N HIS A 19 16.60 -7.83 -0.19
CA HIS A 19 15.64 -8.88 -0.55
C HIS A 19 14.19 -8.38 -0.49
N LYS A 20 13.80 -7.69 0.59
CA LYS A 20 12.46 -7.08 0.70
C LYS A 20 12.19 -6.09 -0.44
N LYS A 21 13.14 -5.20 -0.74
CA LYS A 21 13.00 -4.21 -1.81
C LYS A 21 12.87 -4.86 -3.19
N VAL A 22 13.64 -5.90 -3.47
CA VAL A 22 13.56 -6.67 -4.71
C VAL A 22 12.21 -7.39 -4.82
N ASN A 23 11.74 -8.02 -3.74
CA ASN A 23 10.46 -8.73 -3.74
C ASN A 23 9.27 -7.80 -4.01
N PHE A 24 9.24 -6.61 -3.39
CA PHE A 24 8.19 -5.63 -3.71
C PHE A 24 8.26 -5.18 -5.18
N ARG A 25 9.46 -4.90 -5.70
CA ARG A 25 9.63 -4.51 -7.10
C ARG A 25 9.17 -5.61 -8.06
N MET A 26 9.51 -6.87 -7.77
CA MET A 26 9.10 -8.02 -8.57
C MET A 26 7.60 -8.25 -8.49
N SER A 27 7.00 -8.15 -7.30
CA SER A 27 5.56 -8.25 -7.10
C SER A 27 4.80 -7.25 -7.98
N VAL A 28 5.21 -5.97 -8.01
CA VAL A 28 4.60 -4.95 -8.88
C VAL A 28 4.76 -5.29 -10.36
N LYS A 29 5.95 -5.70 -10.81
CA LYS A 29 6.20 -6.07 -12.21
C LYS A 29 5.31 -7.23 -12.66
N ILE A 30 5.18 -8.26 -11.82
CA ILE A 30 4.34 -9.43 -12.11
C ILE A 30 2.88 -9.01 -12.19
N HIS A 31 2.35 -8.30 -11.19
CA HIS A 31 0.95 -7.86 -11.20
C HIS A 31 0.65 -6.93 -12.38
N PHE A 32 1.56 -6.02 -12.72
CA PHE A 32 1.41 -5.15 -13.88
C PHE A 32 1.39 -5.95 -15.20
N GLY A 33 2.33 -6.88 -15.38
CA GLY A 33 2.38 -7.73 -16.57
C GLY A 33 1.12 -8.58 -16.74
N VAL A 34 0.70 -9.27 -15.66
CA VAL A 34 -0.55 -10.05 -15.66
C VAL A 34 -1.74 -9.15 -15.93
N TYR A 35 -1.83 -7.98 -15.29
CA TYR A 35 -2.92 -7.03 -15.49
C TYR A 35 -3.07 -6.61 -16.96
N ILE A 36 -1.99 -6.24 -17.65
CA ILE A 36 -2.04 -5.84 -19.06
C ILE A 36 -2.52 -7.00 -19.94
N ILE A 37 -1.95 -8.20 -19.75
CA ILE A 37 -2.33 -9.39 -20.52
C ILE A 37 -3.82 -9.73 -20.28
N SER A 38 -4.26 -9.72 -19.02
CA SER A 38 -5.65 -9.94 -18.65
C SER A 38 -6.58 -8.88 -19.26
N CYS A 39 -6.22 -7.60 -19.24
CA CYS A 39 -7.03 -6.54 -19.85
C CYS A 39 -7.25 -6.77 -21.36
N ILE A 40 -6.17 -7.08 -22.09
CA ILE A 40 -6.25 -7.39 -23.53
C ILE A 40 -7.16 -8.59 -23.76
N LEU A 41 -6.97 -9.68 -23.00
CA LEU A 41 -7.80 -10.87 -23.11
C LEU A 41 -9.28 -10.58 -22.83
N LEU A 42 -9.58 -9.80 -21.80
CA LEU A 42 -10.95 -9.44 -21.41
C LEU A 42 -11.65 -8.60 -22.50
N VAL A 43 -10.93 -7.65 -23.12
CA VAL A 43 -11.46 -6.86 -24.23
C VAL A 43 -11.74 -7.74 -25.45
N VAL A 44 -10.80 -8.61 -25.81
CA VAL A 44 -10.97 -9.55 -26.93
C VAL A 44 -12.16 -10.48 -26.67
N LEU A 45 -12.23 -11.09 -25.49
CA LEU A 45 -13.34 -11.97 -25.12
C LEU A 45 -14.67 -11.24 -25.15
N ASN A 46 -14.74 -10.00 -24.64
CA ASN A 46 -15.96 -9.22 -24.70
C ASN A 46 -16.37 -8.91 -26.14
N GLY A 47 -15.42 -8.54 -27.02
CA GLY A 47 -15.71 -8.29 -28.43
C GLY A 47 -16.15 -9.52 -29.23
N LEU A 48 -15.70 -10.72 -28.82
CA LEU A 48 -16.14 -11.99 -29.39
C LEU A 48 -17.51 -12.44 -28.86
N THR A 49 -17.92 -11.94 -27.70
CA THR A 49 -19.27 -12.17 -27.15
C THR A 49 -20.22 -11.08 -27.64
N VAL A 50 -21.43 -11.45 -28.04
CA VAL A 50 -22.44 -10.44 -28.39
C VAL A 50 -22.99 -9.79 -27.11
N GLY A 51 -22.90 -8.46 -26.99
CA GLY A 51 -23.66 -7.71 -25.98
C GLY A 51 -22.86 -6.78 -25.06
N PHE A 52 -23.32 -6.71 -23.80
CA PHE A 52 -22.95 -5.75 -22.77
C PHE A 52 -21.43 -5.68 -22.46
N PRO A 53 -20.83 -4.50 -22.26
CA PRO A 53 -19.38 -4.32 -22.08
C PRO A 53 -18.90 -4.71 -20.66
N TRP A 54 -19.09 -5.99 -20.30
CA TRP A 54 -18.76 -6.53 -18.98
C TRP A 54 -17.28 -6.45 -18.63
N PHE A 55 -16.38 -6.33 -19.61
CA PHE A 55 -14.93 -6.28 -19.39
C PHE A 55 -14.48 -5.09 -18.54
N PHE A 56 -15.27 -4.00 -18.50
CA PHE A 56 -14.95 -2.85 -17.64
C PHE A 56 -14.87 -3.24 -16.16
N PHE A 57 -15.72 -4.14 -15.68
CA PHE A 57 -15.74 -4.51 -14.26
C PHE A 57 -14.45 -5.18 -13.77
N PRO A 58 -13.95 -6.27 -14.39
CA PRO A 58 -12.70 -6.89 -13.96
C PRO A 58 -11.49 -5.97 -14.21
N ILE A 59 -11.47 -5.16 -15.29
CA ILE A 59 -10.37 -4.21 -15.53
C ILE A 59 -10.27 -3.22 -14.37
N PHE A 60 -11.36 -2.52 -14.05
CA PHE A 60 -11.33 -1.53 -12.98
C PHE A 60 -11.21 -2.19 -11.59
N GLY A 61 -11.72 -3.40 -11.41
CA GLY A 61 -11.57 -4.18 -10.17
C GLY A 61 -10.11 -4.53 -9.89
N TRP A 62 -9.40 -5.03 -10.89
CA TRP A 62 -7.99 -5.38 -10.76
C TRP A 62 -7.08 -4.15 -10.72
N LEU A 63 -7.50 -3.04 -11.33
CA LEU A 63 -6.78 -1.77 -11.25
C LEU A 63 -6.62 -1.30 -9.80
N VAL A 64 -7.64 -1.51 -8.95
CA VAL A 64 -7.54 -1.23 -7.50
C VAL A 64 -6.38 -2.01 -6.90
N GLY A 65 -6.33 -3.33 -7.10
CA GLY A 65 -5.25 -4.18 -6.57
C GLY A 65 -3.87 -3.76 -7.08
N LEU A 66 -3.75 -3.46 -8.37
CA LEU A 66 -2.50 -2.98 -8.96
C LEU A 66 -2.03 -1.66 -8.33
N ALA A 67 -2.95 -0.71 -8.12
CA ALA A 67 -2.66 0.56 -7.48
C ALA A 67 -2.18 0.36 -6.03
N GLU A 68 -2.77 -0.56 -5.29
CA GLU A 68 -2.35 -0.90 -3.92
C GLU A 68 -0.95 -1.54 -3.88
N HIS A 69 -0.65 -2.48 -4.79
CA HIS A 69 0.69 -3.07 -4.88
C HIS A 69 1.75 -2.03 -5.24
N LEU A 70 1.46 -1.14 -6.19
CA LEU A 70 2.36 -0.05 -6.56
C LEU A 70 2.58 0.91 -5.38
N THR A 71 1.51 1.27 -4.67
CA THR A 71 1.56 2.14 -3.50
C THR A 71 2.42 1.52 -2.40
N ALA A 72 2.23 0.23 -2.11
CA ALA A 72 3.07 -0.50 -1.18
C ALA A 72 4.55 -0.40 -1.57
N TYR A 73 4.89 -0.73 -2.81
CA TYR A 73 6.27 -0.62 -3.29
C TYR A 73 6.85 0.78 -3.12
N LEU A 74 6.12 1.83 -3.52
CA LEU A 74 6.61 3.22 -3.45
C LEU A 74 6.78 3.69 -2.01
N VAL A 75 5.82 3.39 -1.14
CA VAL A 75 5.85 3.78 0.28
C VAL A 75 7.00 3.08 1.01
N TYR A 76 7.25 1.80 0.72
CA TYR A 76 8.38 1.07 1.28
C TYR A 76 9.73 1.52 0.68
N ALA A 77 9.81 1.68 -0.65
CA ALA A 77 11.05 2.06 -1.33
C ALA A 77 11.52 3.47 -0.96
N ARG A 78 10.59 4.38 -0.65
CA ARG A 78 10.88 5.74 -0.18
C ARG A 78 11.04 5.83 1.34
N GLY A 79 10.96 4.71 2.06
CA GLY A 79 11.12 4.69 3.52
C GLY A 79 10.09 5.57 4.25
N VAL A 80 8.88 5.72 3.70
CA VAL A 80 7.88 6.65 4.26
C VAL A 80 7.58 6.25 5.71
N TYR A 81 7.75 7.15 6.66
CA TYR A 81 7.41 6.96 8.06
C TYR A 81 6.61 8.20 8.53
N PRO A 82 5.78 8.14 9.57
CA PRO A 82 5.35 6.96 10.36
C PRO A 82 4.33 6.06 9.67
N MET A 83 3.99 4.92 10.29
CA MET A 83 2.94 4.00 9.79
C MET A 83 1.60 4.72 9.57
N ALA A 84 1.28 5.74 10.37
CA ALA A 84 0.10 6.57 10.19
C ALA A 84 0.10 7.28 8.82
N LYS A 85 1.24 7.85 8.40
CA LYS A 85 1.39 8.48 7.07
C LYS A 85 1.17 7.46 5.95
N ARG A 86 1.69 6.24 6.12
CA ARG A 86 1.41 5.14 5.17
C ARG A 86 -0.08 4.86 5.10
N GLY A 87 -0.73 4.68 6.25
CA GLY A 87 -2.16 4.41 6.35
C GLY A 87 -3.01 5.44 5.59
N VAL A 88 -2.70 6.74 5.73
CA VAL A 88 -3.37 7.79 4.96
C VAL A 88 -3.15 7.62 3.46
N ILE A 89 -1.92 7.39 3.00
CA ILE A 89 -1.62 7.19 1.58
C ILE A 89 -2.43 6.01 1.01
N PHE A 90 -2.43 4.87 1.72
CA PHE A 90 -3.21 3.70 1.33
C PHE A 90 -4.69 4.01 1.23
N HIS A 91 -5.29 4.67 2.23
CA HIS A 91 -6.72 5.02 2.19
C HIS A 91 -7.06 6.00 1.06
N VAL A 92 -6.19 6.97 0.76
CA VAL A 92 -6.40 7.90 -0.36
C VAL A 92 -6.41 7.12 -1.69
N VAL A 93 -5.44 6.23 -1.90
CA VAL A 93 -5.35 5.43 -3.13
C VAL A 93 -6.56 4.49 -3.25
N SER A 94 -6.88 3.75 -2.19
CA SER A 94 -8.05 2.87 -2.15
C SER A 94 -9.34 3.63 -2.43
N TYR A 95 -9.49 4.84 -1.89
CA TYR A 95 -10.66 5.68 -2.15
C TYR A 95 -10.74 6.09 -3.62
N ILE A 96 -9.66 6.61 -4.21
CA ILE A 96 -9.66 7.08 -5.61
C ILE A 96 -10.02 5.93 -6.57
N PHE A 97 -9.33 4.81 -6.49
CA PHE A 97 -9.54 3.69 -7.40
C PHE A 97 -10.82 2.90 -7.07
N GLY A 98 -11.18 2.80 -5.79
CA GLY A 98 -12.41 2.19 -5.34
C GLY A 98 -13.64 2.95 -5.84
N ILE A 99 -13.69 4.28 -5.65
CA ILE A 99 -14.80 5.10 -6.15
C ILE A 99 -14.84 5.11 -7.68
N LEU A 100 -13.70 5.09 -8.37
CA LEU A 100 -13.64 4.92 -9.82
C LEU A 100 -14.30 3.60 -10.27
N LEU A 101 -14.00 2.49 -9.60
CA LEU A 101 -14.66 1.20 -9.87
C LEU A 101 -16.18 1.29 -9.62
N LEU A 102 -16.60 1.84 -8.49
CA LEU A 102 -18.03 1.96 -8.18
C LEU A 102 -18.77 2.86 -9.19
N PHE A 103 -18.12 3.93 -9.65
CA PHE A 103 -18.63 4.78 -10.72
C PHE A 103 -18.82 3.99 -12.03
N VAL A 104 -17.84 3.17 -12.42
CA VAL A 104 -17.92 2.32 -13.61
C VAL A 104 -19.05 1.30 -13.47
N ILE A 105 -19.17 0.62 -12.32
CA ILE A 105 -20.28 -0.30 -12.06
C ILE A 105 -21.61 0.43 -12.18
N ASN A 106 -21.73 1.60 -11.54
CA ASN A 106 -22.93 2.40 -11.59
C ASN A 106 -23.31 2.80 -13.03
N ARG A 107 -22.35 3.29 -13.82
CA ARG A 107 -22.58 3.76 -15.19
C ARG A 107 -23.18 2.70 -16.11
N TYR A 108 -22.83 1.44 -15.90
CA TYR A 108 -23.23 0.33 -16.78
C TYR A 108 -24.35 -0.54 -16.20
N ALA A 109 -24.47 -0.67 -14.88
CA ALA A 109 -25.44 -1.58 -14.25
C ALA A 109 -26.66 -0.87 -13.63
N PHE A 110 -26.62 0.45 -13.42
CA PHE A 110 -27.66 1.16 -12.67
C PHE A 110 -27.98 2.53 -13.28
N THR A 111 -29.21 2.99 -13.09
CA THR A 111 -29.66 4.34 -13.53
C THR A 111 -29.55 5.37 -12.41
N VAL A 112 -29.74 4.94 -11.17
CA VAL A 112 -29.61 5.78 -9.97
C VAL A 112 -28.13 5.86 -9.59
N LEU A 113 -27.64 7.06 -9.25
CA LEU A 113 -26.25 7.32 -8.88
C LEU A 113 -25.88 6.81 -7.47
N TRP A 114 -26.04 5.52 -7.21
CA TRP A 114 -25.86 4.94 -5.87
C TRP A 114 -24.41 5.02 -5.38
N PHE A 115 -23.42 5.05 -6.28
CA PHE A 115 -21.99 5.15 -5.92
C PHE A 115 -21.66 6.43 -5.14
N LEU A 116 -22.51 7.46 -5.21
CA LEU A 116 -22.36 8.69 -4.44
C LEU A 116 -22.49 8.45 -2.93
N ILE A 117 -23.27 7.46 -2.52
CA ILE A 117 -23.45 7.09 -1.11
C ILE A 117 -22.11 6.62 -0.51
N PRO A 118 -21.46 5.54 -1.01
CA PRO A 118 -20.17 5.13 -0.49
C PRO A 118 -19.08 6.17 -0.74
N ALA A 119 -19.13 6.93 -1.84
CA ALA A 119 -18.19 8.04 -2.06
C ALA A 119 -18.28 9.08 -0.93
N PHE A 120 -19.49 9.51 -0.57
CA PHE A 120 -19.69 10.47 0.50
C PHE A 120 -19.23 9.93 1.86
N PHE A 121 -19.76 8.78 2.29
CA PHE A 121 -19.48 8.27 3.63
C PHE A 121 -18.02 7.83 3.80
N TRP A 122 -17.42 7.18 2.80
CA TRP A 122 -16.00 6.86 2.83
C TRP A 122 -15.15 8.13 2.72
N GLY A 123 -15.56 9.11 1.92
CA GLY A 123 -14.88 10.40 1.79
C GLY A 123 -14.82 11.15 3.13
N VAL A 124 -15.92 11.17 3.89
CA VAL A 124 -15.95 11.71 5.25
C VAL A 124 -14.98 10.95 6.16
N GLY A 125 -15.00 9.62 6.14
CA GLY A 125 -14.05 8.80 6.89
C GLY A 125 -12.58 9.07 6.53
N LEU A 126 -12.28 9.29 5.25
CA LEU A 126 -10.95 9.63 4.76
C LEU A 126 -10.50 11.01 5.26
N ILE A 127 -11.38 12.02 5.22
CA ILE A 127 -11.11 13.36 5.76
C ILE A 127 -10.79 13.26 7.25
N ILE A 128 -11.58 12.50 8.02
CA ILE A 128 -11.32 12.27 9.44
C ILE A 128 -9.94 11.64 9.64
N HIS A 129 -9.59 10.60 8.87
CA HIS A 129 -8.27 9.96 8.93
C HIS A 129 -7.12 10.95 8.66
N ILE A 130 -7.28 11.82 7.67
CA ILE A 130 -6.30 12.87 7.35
C ILE A 130 -6.18 13.87 8.49
N ILE A 131 -7.30 14.35 9.05
CA ILE A 131 -7.30 15.29 10.17
C ILE A 131 -6.60 14.68 11.39
N VAL A 132 -6.94 13.43 11.75
CA VAL A 132 -6.30 12.71 12.86
C VAL A 132 -4.78 12.61 12.64
N TYR A 133 -4.34 12.27 11.43
CA TYR A 133 -2.92 12.26 11.10
C TYR A 133 -2.26 13.64 11.26
N LEU A 134 -2.90 14.70 10.76
CA LEU A 134 -2.35 16.06 10.82
C LEU A 134 -2.27 16.59 12.26
N VAL A 135 -3.26 16.28 13.10
CA VAL A 135 -3.32 16.76 14.50
C VAL A 135 -2.37 15.97 15.40
N TYR A 136 -2.39 14.65 15.33
CA TYR A 136 -1.70 13.80 16.31
C TYR A 136 -0.33 13.30 15.87
N HIS A 137 -0.06 13.22 14.56
CA HIS A 137 1.16 12.59 14.04
C HIS A 137 2.10 13.54 13.31
N ARG A 138 1.67 14.77 12.96
CA ARG A 138 2.54 15.78 12.33
C ARG A 138 3.49 16.45 13.33
N VAL A 139 3.07 16.59 14.59
CA VAL A 139 3.89 17.22 15.65
C VAL A 139 5.00 16.27 16.12
N THR A 140 4.72 14.96 16.19
CA THR A 140 5.69 13.95 16.63
C THR A 140 6.84 13.74 15.65
N THR A 141 6.73 14.14 14.37
CA THR A 141 7.81 13.92 13.39
C THR A 141 9.02 14.84 13.57
N HIS A 142 8.91 15.94 14.34
CA HIS A 142 10.08 16.76 14.67
C HIS A 142 10.92 16.19 15.83
N ASP A 143 10.33 15.39 16.73
CA ASP A 143 11.04 14.70 17.80
C ASP A 143 11.40 13.24 17.44
N GLU A 144 10.87 12.69 16.34
CA GLU A 144 11.09 11.30 15.91
C GLU A 144 12.40 11.04 15.17
N ASP A 145 13.18 12.06 14.79
CA ASP A 145 14.59 11.85 14.40
C ASP A 145 15.42 11.25 15.56
N GLU A 146 14.93 11.33 16.82
CA GLU A 146 15.50 10.64 17.99
C GLU A 146 14.65 9.47 18.53
N LEU A 147 13.33 9.43 18.30
CA LEU A 147 12.44 8.46 18.97
C LEU A 147 12.23 7.17 18.18
N LYS A 148 13.10 6.19 18.44
CA LYS A 148 12.93 4.77 18.05
C LYS A 148 11.48 4.29 18.15
N SER A 149 11.03 3.56 17.13
CA SER A 149 9.69 2.96 17.08
C SER A 149 9.38 2.12 18.33
N LYS A 150 8.13 2.04 18.79
CA LYS A 150 7.74 1.14 19.90
C LYS A 150 8.20 -0.30 19.67
N LYS A 151 8.21 -0.73 18.40
CA LYS A 151 8.73 -2.04 17.98
C LYS A 151 10.25 -2.12 18.17
N GLU A 152 11.01 -1.11 17.77
CA GLU A 152 12.46 -1.04 18.04
C GLU A 152 12.77 -1.00 19.52
N ARG A 153 12.01 -0.25 20.34
CA ARG A 153 12.17 -0.24 21.80
C ARG A 153 11.85 -1.60 22.43
N ALA A 154 10.95 -2.39 21.84
CA ALA A 154 10.69 -3.75 22.27
C ALA A 154 11.85 -4.68 21.86
N VAL A 155 12.35 -4.55 20.62
CA VAL A 155 13.51 -5.31 20.11
C VAL A 155 14.76 -5.00 20.93
N ASP A 156 15.02 -3.73 21.24
CA ASP A 156 16.14 -3.29 22.07
C ASP A 156 16.03 -3.83 23.50
N ARG A 157 14.83 -3.86 24.08
CA ARG A 157 14.60 -4.46 25.41
C ARG A 157 14.84 -5.97 25.40
N GLU A 158 14.41 -6.69 24.37
CA GLU A 158 14.69 -8.12 24.24
C GLU A 158 16.18 -8.38 23.98
N LEU A 159 16.85 -7.57 23.16
CA LEU A 159 18.30 -7.62 22.95
C LEU A 159 19.08 -7.37 24.25
N ALA A 160 18.66 -6.40 25.06
CA ALA A 160 19.30 -6.12 26.35
C ALA A 160 19.14 -7.30 27.34
N LYS A 161 17.97 -7.92 27.39
CA LYS A 161 17.73 -9.13 28.21
C LYS A 161 18.63 -10.29 27.75
N MET A 162 18.74 -10.52 26.44
CA MET A 162 19.59 -11.57 25.90
C MET A 162 21.07 -11.32 26.23
N LYS A 163 21.57 -10.09 26.04
CA LYS A 163 22.97 -9.74 26.38
C LYS A 163 23.29 -9.99 27.86
N LYS A 164 22.37 -9.67 28.78
CA LYS A 164 22.54 -9.91 30.22
C LYS A 164 22.53 -11.40 30.61
N LYS A 165 22.04 -12.29 29.73
CA LYS A 165 22.01 -13.73 29.96
C LYS A 165 23.30 -14.43 29.50
N PHE A 166 24.07 -13.79 28.64
CA PHE A 166 25.29 -14.33 28.02
C PHE A 166 26.57 -13.55 28.39
N LEU A 167 26.45 -12.55 29.25
CA LEU A 167 27.51 -11.89 30.01
C LEU A 167 27.35 -12.28 31.48
#